data_AF-A0A6V2TAK4-F1
#
_entry.id   AF-A0A6V2TAK4-F1
#
_cell.length_a   1.000
_cell.length_b   1.000
_cell.length_c   1.000
_cell.angle_alpha   90.00
_cell.angle_beta   90.00
_cell.angle_gamma   90.00
#
_symmetry.space_group_name_H-M   'P 1'
#
loop_
_entity.id
_entity.type
_entity.pdbx_description
1 polymer ?
#
loop_
_entity_poly.entity_id
_entity_poly.type
_entity_poly.pdbx_seq_one_letter_code
_entity_poly.pdbx_strand_id
1 'polypeptide(L)'
;CDAWCARLLLNTCERCAEPPPLRSLPHLPPDSDRRGRVIRGQRKGAGSIFTSHTKHRKGPASLRAIDYAERHGYIRGVIRDIIHDPGRGAPIAKVEFKNQYKFKTMKEQWTATEGMYTGQFVYCGKRAQLVPGNVLPLSSMPPGTVINNVEKQAGDKGKFAKTSGGFAQIIQHIEGAGKTRVRLPSGQKKTISSASRASIGIVAGGGRIDKPLLKAGRAFHKYRVKRNSWPKVRGVAMNPVEHPHGGGNHQHIGHPSTVKRDSVPGQKVGLIAARRTGQIRGRKEINDK
;
A
#
# COMPACT_ATOMS: atom_id res chain seq x y z
N CYS A 1 75.36 -53.02 62.04
CA CYS A 1 75.92 -52.11 61.03
C CYS A 1 74.93 -50.99 60.77
N ASP A 2 74.64 -50.17 61.78
CA ASP A 2 75.45 -49.02 62.23
C ASP A 2 75.38 -47.90 61.17
N ALA A 3 74.48 -46.91 61.29
CA ALA A 3 74.47 -45.75 62.19
C ALA A 3 75.20 -44.51 61.62
N TRP A 4 74.66 -43.32 61.94
CA TRP A 4 75.12 -41.94 61.69
C TRP A 4 74.71 -41.34 60.32
N CYS A 5 74.19 -40.11 60.19
CA CYS A 5 74.47 -38.89 60.96
C CYS A 5 73.32 -37.84 60.84
N ALA A 6 73.11 -37.09 61.91
CA ALA A 6 72.11 -36.04 62.12
C ALA A 6 72.52 -34.66 61.56
N ARG A 7 71.54 -33.78 61.26
CA ARG A 7 71.41 -32.42 61.85
C ARG A 7 70.12 -31.70 61.43
N LEU A 8 69.32 -31.30 62.43
CA LEU A 8 68.34 -30.20 62.38
C LEU A 8 69.07 -28.85 62.28
N LEU A 9 68.42 -27.82 61.69
CA LEU A 9 68.20 -26.51 62.32
C LEU A 9 67.36 -25.55 61.43
N LEU A 10 66.30 -25.02 62.05
CA LEU A 10 65.59 -23.75 61.88
C LEU A 10 66.10 -22.73 60.83
N ASN A 11 65.17 -22.20 60.01
CA ASN A 11 64.98 -20.74 59.87
C ASN A 11 63.63 -20.37 59.20
N THR A 12 62.93 -19.50 59.90
CA THR A 12 61.80 -18.64 59.52
C THR A 12 62.17 -17.63 58.43
N CYS A 13 61.25 -17.28 57.51
CA CYS A 13 60.73 -15.91 57.32
C CYS A 13 59.76 -15.80 56.13
N GLU A 14 58.53 -15.41 56.45
CA GLU A 14 57.58 -14.55 55.74
C GLU A 14 57.79 -14.19 54.25
N ARG A 15 56.79 -14.52 53.42
CA ARG A 15 55.99 -13.49 52.75
C ARG A 15 54.70 -14.05 52.17
N CYS A 16 53.60 -13.53 52.70
CA CYS A 16 52.25 -13.63 52.16
C CYS A 16 52.22 -13.15 50.70
N ALA A 17 51.70 -13.98 49.80
CA ALA A 17 51.19 -13.54 48.52
C ALA A 17 49.82 -14.19 48.33
N GLU A 18 48.77 -13.46 48.70
CA GLU A 18 47.40 -13.80 48.36
C GLU A 18 47.25 -13.84 46.83
N PRO A 19 46.54 -14.84 46.26
CA PRO A 19 46.22 -14.80 44.83
C PRO A 19 45.31 -13.60 44.55
N PRO A 20 45.51 -12.88 43.43
CA PRO A 20 44.67 -11.72 43.11
C PRO A 20 43.21 -12.15 42.98
N PRO A 21 42.25 -11.34 43.44
CA PRO A 21 40.84 -11.69 43.31
C PRO A 21 40.50 -11.81 41.84
N LEU A 22 39.89 -12.95 41.47
CA LEU A 22 39.31 -13.18 40.15
C LEU A 22 38.42 -11.96 39.84
N ARG A 23 38.84 -11.16 38.84
CA ARG A 23 38.04 -10.07 38.31
C ARG A 23 36.65 -10.61 37.99
N SER A 24 35.67 -10.17 38.77
CA SER A 24 34.28 -10.39 38.47
C SER A 24 34.02 -9.91 37.05
N LEU A 25 33.62 -10.85 36.18
CA LEU A 25 33.07 -10.52 34.87
C LEU A 25 32.00 -9.44 35.09
N PRO A 26 31.98 -8.36 34.29
CA PRO A 26 30.91 -7.38 34.40
C PRO A 26 29.61 -8.13 34.25
N HIS A 27 28.77 -8.05 35.30
CA HIS A 27 27.46 -8.65 35.31
C HIS A 27 26.72 -8.10 34.09
N LEU A 28 26.53 -8.95 33.07
CA LEU A 28 25.59 -8.66 32.00
C LEU A 28 24.24 -8.39 32.67
N PRO A 29 23.53 -7.31 32.30
CA PRO A 29 22.25 -7.01 32.93
C PRO A 29 21.34 -8.23 32.79
N PRO A 30 20.71 -8.69 33.89
CA PRO A 30 19.79 -9.82 33.86
C PRO A 30 18.45 -9.37 33.27
N ASP A 31 18.44 -8.96 31.99
CA ASP A 31 17.19 -8.62 31.30
C ASP A 31 17.30 -8.62 29.76
N SER A 32 18.18 -9.46 29.21
CA SER A 32 18.29 -9.65 27.76
C SER A 32 17.52 -10.86 27.22
N ASP A 33 16.86 -11.63 28.10
CA ASP A 33 16.36 -12.97 27.77
C ASP A 33 14.81 -13.11 27.77
N ARG A 34 14.06 -12.02 27.96
CA ARG A 34 12.58 -12.03 27.81
C ARG A 34 12.13 -11.26 26.57
N ARG A 35 12.64 -11.63 25.40
CA ARG A 35 12.34 -10.89 24.16
C ARG A 35 11.45 -11.71 23.21
N GLY A 36 10.18 -11.31 23.11
CA GLY A 36 9.31 -11.71 22.01
C GLY A 36 9.92 -11.37 20.65
N ARG A 37 9.55 -12.10 19.58
CA ARG A 37 10.03 -11.81 18.22
C ARG A 37 9.20 -10.69 17.59
N VAL A 38 9.83 -9.95 16.68
CA VAL A 38 9.16 -8.93 15.86
C VAL A 38 8.10 -9.58 14.98
N ILE A 39 6.85 -9.17 15.14
CA ILE A 39 5.72 -9.78 14.46
C ILE A 39 5.78 -9.56 12.94
N ARG A 40 5.14 -10.45 12.17
CA ARG A 40 5.09 -10.35 10.69
C ARG A 40 4.57 -9.01 10.18
N GLY A 41 3.66 -8.35 10.91
CA GLY A 41 3.14 -7.04 10.57
C GLY A 41 4.22 -5.97 10.54
N GLN A 42 5.06 -5.91 11.58
CA GLN A 42 6.16 -4.96 11.72
C GLN A 42 7.26 -5.22 10.69
N ARG A 43 7.61 -6.49 10.45
CA ARG A 43 8.65 -6.89 9.48
C ARG A 43 8.40 -6.38 8.05
N LYS A 44 7.15 -6.08 7.68
CA LYS A 44 6.81 -5.54 6.35
C LYS A 44 7.29 -4.11 6.14
N GLY A 45 7.44 -3.32 7.21
CA GLY A 45 7.88 -1.92 7.12
C GLY A 45 9.33 -1.77 6.67
N ALA A 46 10.20 -2.71 7.02
CA ALA A 46 11.62 -2.71 6.66
C ALA A 46 11.89 -2.88 5.15
N GLY A 47 10.89 -3.28 4.36
CA GLY A 47 11.01 -3.24 2.89
C GLY A 47 12.05 -4.17 2.27
N SER A 48 12.39 -5.29 2.91
CA SER A 48 13.26 -6.33 2.32
C SER A 48 12.48 -7.20 1.33
N ILE A 49 12.25 -8.48 1.63
CA ILE A 49 11.46 -9.43 0.81
C ILE A 49 10.00 -9.02 0.55
N PHE A 50 9.50 -7.99 1.23
CA PHE A 50 8.11 -7.53 1.16
C PHE A 50 7.88 -6.40 0.13
N THR A 51 8.93 -6.00 -0.59
CA THR A 51 8.84 -5.03 -1.70
C THR A 51 7.89 -5.51 -2.81
N SER A 52 7.43 -4.56 -3.62
CA SER A 52 6.63 -4.88 -4.81
C SER A 52 7.53 -5.51 -5.87
N HIS A 53 7.04 -6.56 -6.54
CA HIS A 53 7.71 -7.10 -7.72
C HIS A 53 7.41 -6.16 -8.90
N THR A 54 8.41 -5.41 -9.36
CA THR A 54 8.25 -4.34 -10.37
C THR A 54 8.91 -4.63 -11.71
N LYS A 55 9.77 -5.65 -11.82
CA LYS A 55 10.56 -5.96 -13.03
C LYS A 55 9.75 -5.97 -14.34
N HIS A 56 8.56 -6.57 -14.34
CA HIS A 56 7.72 -6.71 -15.54
C HIS A 56 6.64 -5.64 -15.68
N ARG A 57 6.56 -4.69 -14.74
CA ARG A 57 5.57 -3.60 -14.83
C ARG A 57 5.93 -2.66 -15.96
N LYS A 58 4.90 -2.14 -16.62
CA LYS A 58 5.03 -1.31 -17.83
C LYS A 58 5.30 0.17 -17.51
N GLY A 59 5.26 0.53 -16.23
CA GLY A 59 5.58 1.85 -15.70
C GLY A 59 4.42 2.45 -14.89
N PRO A 60 4.57 3.68 -14.40
CA PRO A 60 3.51 4.36 -13.67
C PRO A 60 2.38 4.75 -14.62
N ALA A 61 1.15 4.37 -14.26
CA ALA A 61 -0.06 4.82 -14.93
C ALA A 61 -0.46 6.20 -14.37
N SER A 62 -0.23 7.27 -15.11
CA SER A 62 -0.40 8.67 -14.66
C SER A 62 -0.93 9.52 -15.81
N LEU A 63 -1.75 10.53 -15.48
CA LEU A 63 -2.11 11.54 -16.48
C LEU A 63 -0.89 12.38 -16.86
N ARG A 64 -0.97 13.05 -18.02
CA ARG A 64 0.04 14.00 -18.48
C ARG A 64 0.25 15.11 -17.45
N ALA A 65 1.45 15.70 -17.43
CA ALA A 65 1.68 16.92 -16.68
C ALA A 65 0.74 18.04 -17.15
N ILE A 66 0.24 18.85 -16.22
CA ILE A 66 -0.61 19.99 -16.57
C ILE A 66 0.27 21.08 -17.21
N ASP A 67 -0.06 21.46 -18.44
CA ASP A 67 0.64 22.49 -19.20
C ASP A 67 -0.33 23.59 -19.65
N TYR A 68 0.18 24.58 -20.40
CA TYR A 68 -0.64 25.68 -20.91
C TYR A 68 -1.78 25.19 -21.81
N ALA A 69 -1.52 24.18 -22.65
CA ALA A 69 -2.49 23.62 -23.59
C ALA A 69 -3.71 23.03 -22.88
N GLU A 70 -3.52 22.28 -21.79
CA GLU A 70 -4.63 21.71 -21.02
C GLU A 70 -5.38 22.73 -20.17
N ARG A 71 -4.71 23.79 -19.68
CA ARG A 71 -5.35 24.83 -18.87
C ARG A 71 -6.33 25.70 -19.66
N HIS A 72 -5.96 26.10 -20.88
CA HIS A 72 -6.73 27.06 -21.69
C HIS A 72 -7.47 26.42 -22.86
N GLY A 73 -6.94 25.33 -23.42
CA GLY A 73 -7.46 24.70 -24.62
C GLY A 73 -7.69 23.20 -24.44
N TYR A 74 -7.26 22.44 -25.43
CA TYR A 74 -7.18 21.00 -25.40
C TYR A 74 -5.97 20.54 -26.21
N ILE A 75 -5.46 19.35 -25.90
CA ILE A 75 -4.49 18.64 -26.71
C ILE A 75 -5.09 17.31 -27.17
N ARG A 76 -4.82 16.97 -28.44
CA ARG A 76 -5.22 15.68 -29.01
C ARG A 76 -4.07 14.69 -28.90
N GLY A 77 -4.35 13.51 -28.37
CA GLY A 77 -3.48 12.34 -28.38
C GLY A 77 -4.13 11.18 -29.13
N VAL A 78 -3.33 10.20 -29.53
CA VAL A 78 -3.78 8.95 -30.17
C VAL A 78 -3.46 7.79 -29.26
N ILE A 79 -4.44 6.92 -29.02
CA ILE A 79 -4.19 5.64 -28.34
C ILE A 79 -3.43 4.75 -29.30
N ARG A 80 -2.17 4.44 -29.01
CA ARG A 80 -1.38 3.52 -29.84
C ARG A 80 -1.68 2.08 -29.53
N ASP A 81 -1.82 1.77 -28.25
CA ASP A 81 -1.86 0.39 -27.78
C ASP A 81 -2.55 0.32 -26.42
N ILE A 82 -3.26 -0.79 -26.17
CA ILE A 82 -3.91 -1.09 -24.89
C ILE A 82 -3.29 -2.38 -24.35
N ILE A 83 -2.47 -2.22 -23.31
CA ILE A 83 -1.59 -3.27 -22.80
C ILE A 83 -2.00 -3.75 -21.41
N HIS A 84 -1.67 -5.00 -21.11
CA HIS A 84 -1.75 -5.54 -19.76
C HIS A 84 -0.49 -5.17 -18.94
N ASP A 85 -0.71 -4.60 -17.75
CA ASP A 85 0.35 -4.31 -16.77
C ASP A 85 0.35 -5.36 -15.64
N PRO A 86 1.41 -6.17 -15.49
CA PRO A 86 1.46 -7.21 -14.47
C PRO A 86 1.22 -6.68 -13.04
N GLY A 87 0.31 -7.34 -12.33
CA GLY A 87 -0.08 -6.96 -10.97
C GLY A 87 -1.19 -5.91 -10.89
N ARG A 88 -1.59 -5.34 -12.03
CA ARG A 88 -2.80 -4.52 -12.18
C ARG A 88 -3.95 -5.36 -12.74
N GLY A 89 -5.17 -5.04 -12.32
CA GLY A 89 -6.39 -5.64 -12.89
C GLY A 89 -6.90 -4.91 -14.14
N ALA A 90 -6.74 -3.59 -14.16
CA ALA A 90 -7.13 -2.74 -15.28
C ALA A 90 -6.05 -2.73 -16.37
N PRO A 91 -6.43 -2.73 -17.66
CA PRO A 91 -5.49 -2.47 -18.74
C PRO A 91 -5.00 -1.02 -18.73
N ILE A 92 -3.86 -0.78 -19.37
CA ILE A 92 -3.25 0.54 -19.53
C ILE A 92 -3.36 0.95 -21.00
N ALA A 93 -3.82 2.16 -21.26
CA ALA A 93 -3.76 2.77 -22.58
C ALA A 93 -2.44 3.54 -22.72
N LYS A 94 -1.66 3.25 -23.76
CA LYS A 94 -0.52 4.05 -24.19
C LYS A 94 -1.01 5.12 -25.16
N VAL A 95 -0.85 6.38 -24.78
CA VAL A 95 -1.30 7.52 -25.57
C VAL A 95 -0.11 8.35 -26.00
N GLU A 96 -0.07 8.66 -27.29
CA GLU A 96 0.95 9.52 -27.87
C GLU A 96 0.40 10.92 -28.13
N PHE A 97 1.09 11.92 -27.61
CA PHE A 97 0.84 13.32 -27.84
C PHE A 97 1.99 13.93 -28.63
N LYS A 98 1.69 14.94 -29.45
CA LYS A 98 2.74 15.85 -29.96
C LYS A 98 3.13 16.81 -28.85
N ASN A 99 4.41 16.99 -28.60
CA ASN A 99 4.88 18.01 -27.67
C ASN A 99 4.65 19.40 -28.29
N GLN A 100 4.14 20.34 -27.50
CA GLN A 100 3.81 21.70 -27.96
C GLN A 100 5.02 22.63 -28.00
N TYR A 101 6.08 22.33 -27.24
CA TYR A 101 7.25 23.20 -27.12
C TYR A 101 8.47 22.71 -27.92
N LYS A 102 8.53 21.42 -28.25
CA LYS A 102 9.64 20.81 -29.00
C LYS A 102 9.10 19.81 -30.01
N PHE A 103 9.80 19.62 -31.13
CA PHE A 103 9.47 18.60 -32.11
C PHE A 103 9.80 17.19 -31.57
N LYS A 104 8.90 16.64 -30.75
CA LYS A 104 9.02 15.30 -30.15
C LYS A 104 7.65 14.72 -29.85
N THR A 105 7.52 13.40 -29.95
CA THR A 105 6.35 12.67 -29.45
C THR A 105 6.49 12.38 -27.95
N MET A 106 5.52 12.83 -27.16
CA MET A 106 5.38 12.50 -25.75
C MET A 106 4.53 11.24 -25.60
N LYS A 107 5.11 10.19 -25.01
CA LYS A 107 4.42 8.94 -24.71
C LYS A 107 3.96 8.98 -23.26
N GLU A 108 2.66 8.94 -23.05
CA GLU A 108 2.03 8.90 -21.75
C GLU A 108 1.22 7.60 -21.62
N GLN A 109 0.96 7.18 -20.39
CA GLN A 109 0.16 5.98 -20.17
C GLN A 109 -0.66 6.09 -18.89
N TRP A 110 -1.94 5.73 -18.95
CA TRP A 110 -2.83 5.68 -17.79
C TRP A 110 -3.82 4.51 -17.91
N THR A 111 -4.65 4.34 -16.90
CA THR A 111 -5.66 3.28 -16.87
C THR A 111 -6.68 3.50 -17.98
N ALA A 112 -6.92 2.49 -18.81
CA ALA A 112 -7.90 2.61 -19.89
C ALA A 112 -9.32 2.68 -19.32
N THR A 113 -10.12 3.57 -19.89
CA THR A 113 -11.56 3.62 -19.72
C THR A 113 -12.21 2.54 -20.58
N GLU A 114 -13.30 1.96 -20.10
CA GLU A 114 -14.13 1.04 -20.87
C GLU A 114 -14.62 1.69 -22.16
N GLY A 115 -14.56 0.95 -23.27
CA GLY A 115 -14.85 1.46 -24.61
C GLY A 115 -13.68 2.15 -25.33
N MET A 116 -12.52 2.34 -24.68
CA MET A 116 -11.32 2.81 -25.39
C MET A 116 -10.79 1.75 -26.35
N TYR A 117 -10.36 2.18 -27.55
CA TYR A 117 -9.80 1.31 -28.59
C TYR A 117 -8.54 1.91 -29.22
N THR A 118 -7.71 1.08 -29.86
CA THR A 118 -6.49 1.52 -30.54
C THR A 118 -6.81 2.38 -31.76
N GLY A 119 -6.08 3.48 -31.94
CA GLY A 119 -6.32 4.48 -32.99
C GLY A 119 -7.31 5.58 -32.58
N GLN A 120 -8.04 5.42 -31.48
CA GLN A 120 -8.96 6.46 -30.99
C GLN A 120 -8.20 7.74 -30.62
N PHE A 121 -8.79 8.89 -30.96
CA PHE A 121 -8.32 10.19 -30.49
C PHE A 121 -8.83 10.46 -29.07
N VAL A 122 -7.93 10.88 -28.19
CA VAL A 122 -8.24 11.32 -26.83
C VAL A 122 -7.92 12.80 -26.72
N TYR A 123 -8.86 13.55 -26.15
CA TYR A 123 -8.72 14.98 -25.95
C TYR A 123 -8.55 15.27 -24.46
N CYS A 124 -7.49 16.00 -24.13
CA CYS A 124 -7.20 16.41 -22.76
C CYS A 124 -7.23 17.94 -22.67
N GLY A 125 -8.02 18.51 -21.76
CA GLY A 125 -8.02 19.95 -21.45
C GLY A 125 -9.39 20.53 -21.14
N LYS A 126 -9.42 21.83 -20.80
CA LYS A 126 -10.64 22.56 -20.40
C LYS A 126 -11.71 22.64 -21.50
N ARG A 127 -11.29 22.74 -22.77
CA ARG A 127 -12.19 22.87 -23.94
C ARG A 127 -12.44 21.53 -24.66
N ALA A 128 -12.02 20.40 -24.08
CA ALA A 128 -12.28 19.09 -24.66
C ALA A 128 -13.77 18.73 -24.55
N GLN A 129 -14.27 17.91 -25.47
CA GLN A 129 -15.65 17.44 -25.46
C GLN A 129 -15.86 16.37 -24.38
N LEU A 130 -17.09 16.30 -23.84
CA LEU A 130 -17.50 15.35 -22.81
C LEU A 130 -17.74 13.95 -23.42
N VAL A 131 -16.66 13.24 -23.75
CA VAL A 131 -16.69 11.89 -24.34
C VAL A 131 -15.90 10.92 -23.46
N PRO A 132 -16.36 9.66 -23.26
CA PRO A 132 -15.59 8.66 -22.52
C PRO A 132 -14.15 8.50 -23.03
N GLY A 133 -13.20 8.47 -22.10
CA GLY A 133 -11.76 8.44 -22.40
C GLY A 133 -11.09 9.82 -22.42
N ASN A 134 -11.81 10.91 -22.72
CA ASN A 134 -11.28 12.27 -22.64
C ASN A 134 -10.99 12.67 -21.19
N VAL A 135 -10.07 13.62 -21.02
CA VAL A 135 -9.63 14.12 -19.72
C VAL A 135 -9.97 15.60 -19.61
N LEU A 136 -10.85 15.95 -18.68
CA LEU A 136 -11.29 17.33 -18.46
C LEU A 136 -11.06 17.73 -17.00
N PRO A 137 -10.97 19.03 -16.69
CA PRO A 137 -11.12 19.50 -15.32
C PRO A 137 -12.53 19.23 -14.81
N LEU A 138 -12.66 18.97 -13.50
CA LEU A 138 -13.94 18.70 -12.85
C LEU A 138 -14.95 19.84 -13.04
N SER A 139 -14.48 21.09 -13.16
CA SER A 139 -15.33 22.26 -13.42
C SER A 139 -16.12 22.19 -14.73
N SER A 140 -15.59 21.49 -15.73
CA SER A 140 -16.18 21.45 -17.08
C SER A 140 -17.14 20.27 -17.27
N MET A 141 -17.24 19.38 -16.28
CA MET A 141 -18.09 18.20 -16.34
C MET A 141 -19.38 18.43 -15.54
N PRO A 142 -20.57 18.17 -16.09
CA PRO A 142 -21.80 18.37 -15.33
C PRO A 142 -21.90 17.40 -14.13
N PRO A 143 -22.68 17.76 -13.09
CA PRO A 143 -23.04 16.85 -12.01
C PRO A 143 -23.66 15.55 -12.52
N GLY A 144 -23.43 14.45 -11.82
CA GLY A 144 -23.88 13.11 -12.21
C GLY A 144 -22.91 12.36 -13.12
N THR A 145 -21.95 13.04 -13.74
CA THR A 145 -20.93 12.40 -14.60
C THR A 145 -20.11 11.35 -13.86
N VAL A 146 -19.89 10.24 -14.56
CA VAL A 146 -19.06 9.13 -14.11
C VAL A 146 -17.64 9.37 -14.58
N ILE A 147 -16.70 9.33 -13.64
CA ILE A 147 -15.30 9.69 -13.87
C ILE A 147 -14.35 8.67 -13.25
N ASN A 148 -13.14 8.59 -13.79
CA ASN A 148 -12.06 7.77 -13.26
C ASN A 148 -10.72 8.54 -13.25
N ASN A 149 -9.71 7.94 -12.62
CA ASN A 149 -8.36 8.49 -12.50
C ASN A 149 -8.34 9.94 -11.99
N VAL A 150 -9.20 10.25 -11.01
CA VAL A 150 -9.43 11.61 -10.49
C VAL A 150 -8.22 12.08 -9.69
N GLU A 151 -7.79 13.31 -9.95
CA GLU A 151 -6.74 13.99 -9.19
C GLU A 151 -7.23 14.36 -7.77
N LYS A 152 -6.39 14.17 -6.74
CA LYS A 152 -6.68 14.64 -5.36
C LYS A 152 -6.42 16.14 -5.24
N GLN A 153 -5.35 16.60 -5.89
CA GLN A 153 -4.99 18.01 -6.05
C GLN A 153 -4.65 18.23 -7.53
N ALA A 154 -4.94 19.43 -8.04
CA ALA A 154 -4.70 19.75 -9.44
C ALA A 154 -3.22 19.51 -9.81
N GLY A 155 -2.99 18.68 -10.84
CA GLY A 155 -1.65 18.34 -11.32
C GLY A 155 -0.99 17.11 -10.67
N ASP A 156 -1.66 16.42 -9.75
CA ASP A 156 -1.11 15.21 -9.10
C ASP A 156 -1.15 13.93 -9.95
N LYS A 157 -1.62 14.06 -11.20
CA LYS A 157 -1.66 13.04 -12.27
C LYS A 157 -2.54 11.82 -11.98
N GLY A 158 -3.52 11.98 -11.09
CA GLY A 158 -4.61 11.03 -10.87
C GLY A 158 -4.31 10.04 -9.74
N LYS A 159 -5.17 10.03 -8.72
CA LYS A 159 -5.01 9.24 -7.49
C LYS A 159 -6.21 8.37 -7.15
N PHE A 160 -7.43 8.85 -7.39
CA PHE A 160 -8.66 8.12 -7.05
C PHE A 160 -9.22 7.34 -8.26
N ALA A 161 -10.02 6.30 -7.98
CA ALA A 161 -10.73 5.51 -8.99
C ALA A 161 -9.84 4.99 -10.15
N LYS A 162 -8.76 4.25 -9.82
CA LYS A 162 -7.81 3.67 -10.79
C LYS A 162 -7.86 2.15 -10.89
N THR A 163 -8.69 1.52 -10.06
CA THR A 163 -8.84 0.06 -10.03
C THR A 163 -9.82 -0.37 -11.13
N SER A 164 -9.66 -1.59 -11.62
CA SER A 164 -10.57 -2.18 -12.62
C SER A 164 -12.03 -2.12 -12.17
N GLY A 165 -12.93 -1.58 -13.00
CA GLY A 165 -14.34 -1.34 -12.67
C GLY A 165 -14.59 -0.24 -11.63
N GLY A 166 -13.53 0.45 -11.18
CA GLY A 166 -13.66 1.55 -10.25
C GLY A 166 -14.07 2.84 -10.96
N PHE A 167 -14.99 3.57 -10.35
CA PHE A 167 -15.40 4.88 -10.82
C PHE A 167 -15.72 5.79 -9.63
N ALA A 168 -15.72 7.08 -9.88
CA ALA A 168 -16.21 8.11 -8.99
C ALA A 168 -17.32 8.88 -9.71
N GLN A 169 -18.16 9.58 -8.96
CA GLN A 169 -19.27 10.33 -9.52
C GLN A 169 -19.24 11.77 -9.02
N ILE A 170 -19.42 12.73 -9.91
CA ILE A 170 -19.58 14.14 -9.53
C ILE A 170 -20.96 14.31 -8.89
N ILE A 171 -21.02 14.83 -7.67
CA ILE A 171 -22.29 15.10 -6.98
C ILE A 171 -22.72 16.54 -7.26
N GLN A 172 -21.85 17.50 -6.98
CA GLN A 172 -22.16 18.92 -7.10
C GLN A 172 -20.88 19.75 -7.24
N HIS A 173 -20.99 20.89 -7.89
CA HIS A 173 -19.99 21.95 -7.87
C HIS A 173 -20.35 22.96 -6.78
N ILE A 174 -19.33 23.46 -6.09
CA ILE A 174 -19.44 24.52 -5.09
C ILE A 174 -18.72 25.72 -5.70
N GLU A 175 -19.45 26.51 -6.46
CA GLU A 175 -18.90 27.57 -7.32
C GLU A 175 -18.16 28.63 -6.49
N GLY A 176 -18.75 29.08 -5.38
CA GLY A 176 -18.13 30.09 -4.51
C GLY A 176 -16.79 29.68 -3.87
N ALA A 177 -16.48 28.38 -3.80
CA ALA A 177 -15.23 27.88 -3.22
C ALA A 177 -14.25 27.31 -4.26
N GLY A 178 -14.62 27.29 -5.55
CA GLY A 178 -13.81 26.65 -6.60
C GLY A 178 -13.58 25.15 -6.37
N LYS A 179 -14.54 24.47 -5.73
CA LYS A 179 -14.43 23.06 -5.32
C LYS A 179 -15.58 22.22 -5.89
N THR A 180 -15.30 20.95 -6.13
CA THR A 180 -16.27 19.96 -6.60
C THR A 180 -16.35 18.82 -5.60
N ARG A 181 -17.57 18.41 -5.24
CA ARG A 181 -17.81 17.28 -4.35
C ARG A 181 -18.02 16.03 -5.20
N VAL A 182 -17.19 15.03 -4.94
CA VAL A 182 -17.15 13.76 -5.68
C VAL A 182 -17.44 12.60 -4.74
N ARG A 183 -18.23 11.64 -5.19
CA ARG A 183 -18.44 10.35 -4.53
C ARG A 183 -17.35 9.37 -4.96
N LEU A 184 -16.54 8.90 -4.02
CA LEU A 184 -15.49 7.91 -4.29
C LEU A 184 -16.07 6.48 -4.42
N PRO A 185 -15.33 5.51 -4.99
CA PRO A 185 -15.78 4.11 -5.05
C PRO A 185 -16.06 3.48 -3.67
N SER A 186 -15.45 4.02 -2.60
CA SER A 186 -15.76 3.61 -1.22
C SER A 186 -17.15 4.03 -0.76
N GLY A 187 -17.79 4.94 -1.51
CA GLY A 187 -19.05 5.63 -1.22
C GLY A 187 -18.89 6.91 -0.40
N GLN A 188 -17.70 7.19 0.13
CA GLN A 188 -17.41 8.45 0.84
C GLN A 188 -17.46 9.65 -0.11
N LYS A 189 -18.07 10.73 0.35
CA LYS A 189 -18.05 12.03 -0.35
C LYS A 189 -16.75 12.77 -0.02
N LYS A 190 -16.13 13.35 -1.03
CA LYS A 190 -14.90 14.13 -0.87
C LYS A 190 -14.96 15.40 -1.67
N THR A 191 -14.59 16.51 -1.04
CA THR A 191 -14.44 17.81 -1.70
C THR A 191 -13.03 17.93 -2.28
N ILE A 192 -12.94 18.24 -3.57
CA ILE A 192 -11.70 18.33 -4.36
C ILE A 192 -11.71 19.68 -5.10
N SER A 193 -10.56 20.25 -5.47
CA SER A 193 -10.53 21.47 -6.29
C SER A 193 -11.16 21.22 -7.67
N SER A 194 -12.00 22.14 -8.16
CA SER A 194 -12.64 22.03 -9.47
C SER A 194 -11.65 22.08 -10.64
N ALA A 195 -10.44 22.60 -10.42
CA ALA A 195 -9.36 22.58 -11.41
C ALA A 195 -8.68 21.20 -11.55
N SER A 196 -8.95 20.28 -10.62
CA SER A 196 -8.41 18.91 -10.67
C SER A 196 -8.98 18.19 -11.89
N ARG A 197 -8.18 17.34 -12.53
CA ARG A 197 -8.59 16.62 -13.75
C ARG A 197 -9.11 15.22 -13.43
N ALA A 198 -9.95 14.70 -14.32
CA ALA A 198 -10.38 13.31 -14.34
C ALA A 198 -10.61 12.84 -15.77
N SER A 199 -10.52 11.52 -16.00
CA SER A 199 -10.98 10.92 -17.26
C SER A 199 -12.45 10.55 -17.14
N ILE A 200 -13.21 10.72 -18.22
CA ILE A 200 -14.64 10.42 -18.26
C ILE A 200 -14.83 8.91 -18.46
N GLY A 201 -15.75 8.32 -17.69
CA GLY A 201 -16.17 6.92 -17.79
C GLY A 201 -15.62 6.01 -16.69
N ILE A 202 -15.87 4.71 -16.83
CA ILE A 202 -15.48 3.66 -15.87
C ILE A 202 -14.14 3.05 -16.29
N VAL A 203 -13.30 2.66 -15.32
CA VAL A 203 -12.05 1.95 -15.64
C VAL A 203 -12.35 0.55 -16.21
N ALA A 204 -11.73 0.21 -17.34
CA ALA A 204 -11.88 -1.08 -17.98
C ALA A 204 -11.48 -2.28 -17.09
N GLY A 205 -12.00 -3.46 -17.44
CA GLY A 205 -11.75 -4.71 -16.70
C GLY A 205 -12.66 -4.92 -15.49
N GLY A 206 -13.88 -4.38 -15.53
CA GLY A 206 -14.93 -4.63 -14.54
C GLY A 206 -15.25 -6.13 -14.36
N GLY A 207 -15.97 -6.47 -13.29
CA GLY A 207 -16.44 -7.84 -13.02
C GLY A 207 -15.36 -8.89 -12.66
N ARG A 208 -14.08 -8.51 -12.63
CA ARG A 208 -12.96 -9.45 -12.33
C ARG A 208 -13.06 -10.13 -10.96
N ILE A 209 -13.85 -9.59 -10.03
CA ILE A 209 -14.01 -10.15 -8.67
C ILE A 209 -15.20 -11.11 -8.57
N ASP A 210 -16.11 -11.10 -9.53
CA ASP A 210 -17.33 -11.93 -9.52
C ASP A 210 -16.97 -13.40 -9.75
N LYS A 211 -15.92 -13.64 -10.53
CA LYS A 211 -15.33 -14.97 -10.71
C LYS A 211 -14.54 -15.40 -9.47
N PRO A 212 -14.90 -16.51 -8.79
CA PRO A 212 -14.14 -17.02 -7.67
C PRO A 212 -12.77 -17.56 -8.10
N LEU A 213 -11.78 -17.49 -7.20
CA LEU A 213 -10.42 -17.99 -7.50
C LEU A 213 -10.38 -19.52 -7.64
N LEU A 214 -11.22 -20.25 -6.90
CA LEU A 214 -11.31 -21.71 -6.83
C LEU A 214 -10.06 -22.44 -6.30
N LYS A 215 -8.87 -22.21 -6.87
CA LYS A 215 -7.63 -22.94 -6.56
C LYS A 215 -6.57 -22.06 -5.90
N ALA A 216 -5.79 -22.64 -4.99
CA ALA A 216 -4.63 -21.97 -4.37
C ALA A 216 -3.56 -21.56 -5.40
N GLY A 217 -3.32 -22.37 -6.44
CA GLY A 217 -2.39 -22.03 -7.52
C GLY A 217 -2.74 -20.73 -8.25
N ARG A 218 -4.03 -20.44 -8.45
CA ARG A 218 -4.47 -19.16 -9.03
C ARG A 218 -4.18 -17.97 -8.09
N ALA A 219 -4.32 -18.18 -6.79
CA ALA A 219 -3.91 -17.17 -5.80
C ALA A 219 -2.39 -16.97 -5.79
N PHE A 220 -1.61 -18.05 -5.87
CA PHE A 220 -0.15 -17.98 -5.99
C PHE A 220 0.28 -17.11 -7.18
N HIS A 221 -0.21 -17.40 -8.40
CA HIS A 221 0.12 -16.58 -9.58
C HIS A 221 -0.33 -15.11 -9.45
N LYS A 222 -1.48 -14.85 -8.79
CA LYS A 222 -1.96 -13.48 -8.52
C LYS A 222 -1.03 -12.69 -7.60
N TYR A 223 -0.46 -13.31 -6.57
CA TYR A 223 0.44 -12.62 -5.63
C TYR A 223 1.89 -12.59 -6.12
N ARG A 224 2.31 -13.57 -6.94
CA ARG A 224 3.63 -13.63 -7.59
C ARG A 224 3.94 -12.38 -8.41
N VAL A 225 2.95 -11.75 -9.04
CA VAL A 225 3.14 -10.51 -9.82
C VAL A 225 2.91 -9.22 -9.02
N LYS A 226 2.63 -9.32 -7.71
CA LYS A 226 2.35 -8.17 -6.84
C LYS A 226 3.46 -7.95 -5.83
N ARG A 227 3.48 -8.79 -4.80
CA ARG A 227 4.43 -8.75 -3.68
C ARG A 227 4.27 -10.01 -2.86
N ASN A 228 5.31 -10.37 -2.10
CA ASN A 228 5.26 -11.47 -1.15
C ASN A 228 4.29 -11.14 0.01
N SER A 229 3.06 -11.65 -0.08
CA SER A 229 2.02 -11.43 0.95
C SER A 229 1.05 -12.59 1.12
N TRP A 230 1.34 -13.69 0.42
CA TRP A 230 0.59 -14.93 0.38
C TRP A 230 1.60 -16.08 0.37
N PRO A 231 1.39 -17.17 1.12
CA PRO A 231 0.24 -17.48 1.99
C PRO A 231 0.20 -16.64 3.29
N LYS A 232 -0.93 -16.70 4.01
CA LYS A 232 -1.10 -16.01 5.29
C LYS A 232 -1.39 -17.02 6.41
N VAL A 233 -0.36 -17.34 7.19
CA VAL A 233 -0.52 -18.09 8.45
C VAL A 233 -1.33 -17.25 9.46
N ARG A 234 -2.30 -17.88 10.13
CA ARG A 234 -3.14 -17.30 11.19
C ARG A 234 -2.31 -17.09 12.45
N GLY A 235 -2.51 -15.99 13.18
CA GLY A 235 -1.74 -15.70 14.40
C GLY A 235 -1.94 -16.73 15.51
N VAL A 236 -3.14 -17.32 15.60
CA VAL A 236 -3.47 -18.37 16.59
C VAL A 236 -2.75 -19.70 16.35
N ALA A 237 -2.23 -19.91 15.14
CA ALA A 237 -1.46 -21.11 14.79
C ALA A 237 0.06 -20.91 14.99
N MET A 238 0.47 -19.77 15.55
CA MET A 238 1.87 -19.44 15.83
C MET A 238 2.17 -19.62 17.32
N ASN A 239 3.45 -19.64 17.67
CA ASN A 239 3.89 -19.63 19.08
C ASN A 239 3.71 -18.23 19.71
N PRO A 240 3.63 -18.11 21.05
CA PRO A 240 3.47 -16.82 21.74
C PRO A 240 4.53 -15.79 21.37
N VAL A 241 5.75 -16.27 21.07
CA VAL A 241 6.89 -15.44 20.68
C VAL A 241 6.65 -14.70 19.36
N GLU A 242 5.82 -15.22 18.44
CA GLU A 242 5.67 -14.68 17.08
C GLU A 242 4.42 -13.82 16.89
N HIS A 243 3.39 -14.03 17.71
CA HIS A 243 2.11 -13.33 17.57
C HIS A 243 1.41 -13.21 18.93
N PRO A 244 0.75 -12.07 19.23
CA PRO A 244 -0.03 -11.90 20.46
C PRO A 244 -1.17 -12.89 20.69
N HIS A 245 -1.55 -13.66 19.66
CA HIS A 245 -2.63 -14.65 19.75
C HIS A 245 -2.07 -16.07 19.77
N GLY A 246 -0.74 -16.23 19.79
CA GLY A 246 -0.07 -17.51 19.62
C GLY A 246 0.07 -18.27 20.94
N GLY A 247 0.18 -19.60 20.83
CA GLY A 247 0.35 -20.54 21.92
C GLY A 247 -0.93 -21.01 22.61
N GLY A 248 -0.76 -21.57 23.81
CA GLY A 248 -1.80 -22.31 24.52
C GLY A 248 -1.94 -23.75 24.03
N ASN A 249 -2.54 -24.61 24.86
CA ASN A 249 -2.79 -26.02 24.51
C ASN A 249 -3.92 -26.18 23.48
N HIS A 250 -4.84 -25.21 23.44
CA HIS A 250 -5.92 -25.13 22.46
C HIS A 250 -5.77 -23.85 21.63
N GLN A 251 -6.14 -23.90 20.34
CA GLN A 251 -6.11 -22.73 19.48
C GLN A 251 -7.24 -21.75 19.84
N HIS A 252 -6.91 -20.72 20.62
CA HIS A 252 -7.83 -19.65 20.99
C HIS A 252 -7.05 -18.31 21.11
N ILE A 253 -7.75 -17.18 21.11
CA ILE A 253 -7.09 -15.86 21.18
C ILE A 253 -6.66 -15.51 22.61
N GLY A 254 -7.37 -16.02 23.62
CA GLY A 254 -7.09 -15.76 25.04
C GLY A 254 -7.56 -14.38 25.55
N HIS A 255 -7.61 -13.37 24.69
CA HIS A 255 -8.07 -12.02 25.03
C HIS A 255 -8.99 -11.43 23.94
N PRO A 256 -9.69 -10.30 24.20
CA PRO A 256 -10.47 -9.63 23.17
C PRO A 256 -9.60 -9.26 21.96
N SER A 257 -10.09 -9.55 20.75
CA SER A 257 -9.36 -9.30 19.50
C SER A 257 -9.46 -7.85 18.99
N THR A 258 -10.21 -7.00 19.70
CA THR A 258 -10.37 -5.58 19.41
C THR A 258 -9.28 -4.77 20.10
N VAL A 259 -8.49 -4.02 19.33
CA VAL A 259 -7.34 -3.27 19.84
C VAL A 259 -7.54 -1.77 19.66
N LYS A 260 -7.08 -0.97 20.64
CA LYS A 260 -7.16 0.50 20.60
C LYS A 260 -6.37 1.07 19.42
N ARG A 261 -6.75 2.28 18.99
CA ARG A 261 -6.01 3.00 17.92
C ARG A 261 -4.59 3.33 18.32
N ASP A 262 -4.36 3.62 19.59
CA ASP A 262 -3.11 4.15 20.13
C ASP A 262 -2.19 3.07 20.71
N SER A 263 -2.56 1.78 20.59
CA SER A 263 -1.71 0.67 20.99
C SER A 263 -0.34 0.71 20.29
N VAL A 264 0.71 0.14 20.88
CA VAL A 264 2.04 0.20 20.27
C VAL A 264 2.19 -0.74 19.07
N PRO A 265 3.12 -0.49 18.14
CA PRO A 265 3.48 -1.46 17.11
C PRO A 265 3.84 -2.81 17.74
N GLY A 266 3.29 -3.91 17.22
CA GLY A 266 3.41 -5.25 17.83
C GLY A 266 2.13 -5.68 18.55
N GLN A 267 1.45 -4.75 19.22
CA GLN A 267 0.13 -4.99 19.84
C GLN A 267 -1.04 -4.73 18.89
N LYS A 268 -0.88 -3.87 17.86
CA LYS A 268 -1.91 -3.61 16.83
C LYS A 268 -2.12 -4.81 15.89
N VAL A 269 -2.74 -5.87 16.40
CA VAL A 269 -3.18 -7.06 15.66
C VAL A 269 -4.68 -7.29 15.84
N GLY A 270 -5.30 -8.08 14.97
CA GLY A 270 -6.76 -8.32 15.04
C GLY A 270 -7.60 -7.17 14.48
N LEU A 271 -8.67 -6.80 15.21
CA LEU A 271 -9.66 -5.80 14.82
C LEU A 271 -9.25 -4.42 15.37
N ILE A 272 -8.45 -3.69 14.59
CA ILE A 272 -7.88 -2.40 15.00
C ILE A 272 -8.95 -1.30 15.00
N ALA A 273 -9.17 -0.67 16.15
CA ALA A 273 -10.11 0.43 16.35
C ALA A 273 -11.52 0.15 15.79
N ALA A 274 -11.97 -1.11 15.92
CA ALA A 274 -13.27 -1.52 15.43
C ALA A 274 -14.37 -0.84 16.26
N ARG A 275 -15.23 -0.07 15.58
CA ARG A 275 -16.41 0.57 16.21
C ARG A 275 -17.55 -0.40 16.45
N ARG A 276 -17.61 -1.47 15.66
CA ARG A 276 -18.57 -2.57 15.76
C ARG A 276 -17.92 -3.85 15.26
N THR A 277 -18.35 -4.99 15.77
CA THR A 277 -17.91 -6.34 15.37
C THR A 277 -19.12 -7.20 14.99
N GLY A 278 -18.88 -8.44 14.55
CA GLY A 278 -19.93 -9.37 14.13
C GLY A 278 -20.43 -9.17 12.69
N GLN A 279 -21.43 -9.97 12.31
CA GLN A 279 -22.04 -9.90 10.98
C GLN A 279 -22.83 -8.58 10.84
N ILE A 280 -22.59 -7.86 9.75
CA ILE A 280 -23.33 -6.64 9.44
C ILE A 280 -24.74 -7.05 8.98
N ARG A 281 -25.76 -6.73 9.78
CA ARG A 281 -27.17 -6.82 9.40
C ARG A 281 -27.62 -5.49 8.78
N GLY A 282 -28.38 -5.55 7.69
CA GLY A 282 -28.87 -4.38 6.95
C GLY A 282 -27.85 -3.77 5.97
N ARG A 283 -28.07 -2.51 5.57
CA ARG A 283 -27.20 -1.79 4.62
C ARG A 283 -25.98 -1.19 5.33
N LYS A 284 -24.83 -1.23 4.66
CA LYS A 284 -23.64 -0.52 5.11
C LYS A 284 -23.80 0.98 4.83
N GLU A 285 -24.15 1.75 5.85
CA GLU A 285 -24.14 3.20 5.79
C GLU A 285 -22.72 3.74 5.95
N ILE A 286 -22.41 4.76 5.18
CA ILE A 286 -21.12 5.45 5.23
C ILE A 286 -21.38 6.77 5.93
N ASN A 287 -20.82 6.93 7.12
CA ASN A 287 -20.85 8.20 7.81
C ASN A 287 -20.04 9.22 6.99
N ASP A 288 -20.75 10.16 6.38
CA ASP A 288 -20.19 11.36 5.77
C ASP A 288 -19.81 12.32 6.92
N LYS A 289 -18.62 12.15 7.48
CA LYS A 289 -17.97 13.17 8.31
C LYS A 289 -16.96 13.94 7.46
#